data_AF-A0A100XDF9-F1
#
_entry.id   AF-A0A100XDF9-F1
#
_cell.length_a   1.000
_cell.length_b   1.000
_cell.length_c   1.000
_cell.angle_alpha   90.00
_cell.angle_beta   90.00
_cell.angle_gamma   90.00
#
_symmetry.space_group_name_H-M   'P 1'
#
loop_
_entity.id
_entity.type
_entity.pdbx_description
1 polymer ?
#
loop_
_entity_poly.entity_id
_entity_poly.type
_entity_poly.pdbx_seq_one_letter_code
_entity_poly.pdbx_strand_id
1 'polypeptide(L)'
;MGVPIPEGVPPPAGDPVPAIDIYVEGRPADQLHEWAAERAPKLGIPVTALEAYAYAARVAEVVNPKCKITWTTLAGIGMVESHHGTYRGAMVATDGNVTPPIRGMRLDGSAGNLRLTDTDGGELDGDSELDRAMGPMQFIPETWRLYGVDANNDGVVDPDNIDDAALSAAGYLCWRGKDLSTPRGWMEALRAYNYSDPYARSVRDWATAYANGHGL
;
A
#
# COMPACT_ATOMS: atom_id res chain seq x y z
N MET A 1 11.31 22.37 -17.78
CA MET A 1 11.52 22.64 -16.33
C MET A 1 10.66 21.66 -15.57
N GLY A 2 11.25 20.87 -14.67
CA GLY A 2 10.53 19.82 -13.93
C GLY A 2 9.56 20.41 -12.92
N VAL A 3 8.49 19.67 -12.62
CA VAL A 3 7.55 20.05 -11.55
C VAL A 3 8.31 20.08 -10.21
N PRO A 4 8.24 21.18 -9.43
CA PRO A 4 8.92 21.29 -8.14
C PRO A 4 8.55 20.13 -7.21
N ILE A 5 9.55 19.57 -6.50
CA ILE A 5 9.32 18.54 -5.49
C ILE A 5 8.92 19.23 -4.18
N PRO A 6 7.82 18.82 -3.53
CA PRO A 6 7.41 19.38 -2.25
C PRO A 6 8.48 19.18 -1.16
N GLU A 7 8.53 20.10 -0.18
CA GLU A 7 9.34 19.91 1.02
C GLU A 7 8.89 18.65 1.80
N GLY A 8 9.83 18.05 2.55
CA GLY A 8 9.56 16.84 3.35
C GLY A 8 9.45 15.55 2.55
N VAL A 9 9.94 15.53 1.29
CA VAL A 9 9.99 14.34 0.44
C VAL A 9 11.45 13.85 0.30
N PRO A 10 11.73 12.54 0.48
CA PRO A 10 10.81 11.52 1.00
C PRO A 10 10.49 11.76 2.50
N PRO A 11 9.35 11.24 2.98
CA PRO A 11 9.03 11.30 4.40
C PRO A 11 10.03 10.47 5.23
N PRO A 12 10.15 10.74 6.55
CA PRO A 12 11.02 9.95 7.42
C PRO A 12 10.60 8.47 7.48
N ALA A 13 11.57 7.59 7.75
CA ALA A 13 11.35 6.14 7.72
C ALA A 13 10.49 5.59 8.86
N GLY A 14 10.31 6.36 9.93
CA GLY A 14 9.65 5.91 11.16
C GLY A 14 10.51 4.97 12.01
N ASP A 15 9.87 4.35 13.00
CA ASP A 15 10.53 3.38 13.87
C ASP A 15 11.14 2.22 13.06
N PRO A 16 12.32 1.72 13.45
CA PRO A 16 12.92 0.57 12.82
C PRO A 16 12.00 -0.64 13.02
N VAL A 17 11.68 -1.32 11.91
CA VAL A 17 10.99 -2.61 11.94
C VAL A 17 11.97 -3.66 12.51
N PRO A 18 11.56 -4.72 13.22
CA PRO A 18 12.44 -5.84 13.59
C PRO A 18 12.88 -6.66 12.38
N ALA A 19 14.02 -7.36 12.47
CA ALA A 19 14.39 -8.33 11.45
C ALA A 19 13.48 -9.57 11.57
N ILE A 20 13.11 -10.16 10.44
CA ILE A 20 12.18 -11.29 10.36
C ILE A 20 12.68 -12.31 9.33
N ASP A 21 12.22 -13.55 9.45
CA ASP A 21 12.37 -14.54 8.39
C ASP A 21 11.22 -14.40 7.39
N ILE A 22 11.55 -14.16 6.11
CA ILE A 22 10.58 -13.97 5.03
C ILE A 22 10.22 -15.27 4.29
N TYR A 23 10.76 -16.41 4.70
CA TYR A 23 10.56 -17.72 4.06
C TYR A 23 9.82 -18.73 4.95
N VAL A 24 9.03 -18.25 5.91
CA VAL A 24 8.28 -19.09 6.86
C VAL A 24 6.96 -19.59 6.27
N GLU A 25 6.44 -20.70 6.81
CA GLU A 25 5.08 -21.14 6.55
C GLU A 25 4.05 -20.27 7.30
N GLY A 26 2.84 -20.16 6.74
CA GLY A 26 1.80 -19.28 7.24
C GLY A 26 2.13 -17.81 7.01
N ARG A 27 1.43 -16.90 7.70
CA ARG A 27 1.54 -15.46 7.52
C ARG A 27 2.84 -14.91 8.13
N PRO A 28 3.86 -14.52 7.33
CA PRO A 28 5.16 -14.11 7.89
C PRO A 28 5.11 -12.82 8.70
N ALA A 29 4.13 -11.96 8.40
CA ALA A 29 3.89 -10.69 9.09
C ALA A 29 3.52 -10.87 10.57
N ASP A 30 3.08 -12.05 11.01
CA ASP A 30 2.77 -12.35 12.42
C ASP A 30 3.99 -12.18 13.34
N GLN A 31 5.21 -12.33 12.82
CA GLN A 31 6.45 -12.06 13.56
C GLN A 31 6.57 -10.60 14.02
N LEU A 32 5.80 -9.68 13.42
CA LEU A 32 5.81 -8.25 13.71
C LEU A 32 4.72 -7.84 14.70
N HIS A 33 3.95 -8.80 15.24
CA HIS A 33 2.78 -8.50 16.07
C HIS A 33 3.10 -7.62 17.27
N GLU A 34 4.11 -7.95 18.06
CA GLU A 34 4.48 -7.16 19.24
C GLU A 34 4.88 -5.73 18.87
N TRP A 35 5.66 -5.58 17.79
CA TRP A 35 6.08 -4.27 17.27
C TRP A 35 4.87 -3.44 16.81
N ALA A 36 3.94 -4.06 16.10
CA ALA A 36 2.74 -3.41 15.60
C ALA A 36 1.76 -3.06 16.73
N ALA A 37 1.48 -3.99 17.64
CA ALA A 37 0.55 -3.81 18.75
C ALA A 37 0.94 -2.66 19.70
N GLU A 38 2.23 -2.42 19.90
CA GLU A 38 2.74 -1.29 20.69
C GLU A 38 2.41 0.07 20.04
N ARG A 39 2.39 0.12 18.69
CA ARG A 39 2.36 1.36 17.90
C ARG A 39 0.97 1.68 17.36
N ALA A 40 0.29 0.68 16.85
CA ALA A 40 -1.00 0.75 16.18
C ALA A 40 -2.03 1.66 16.88
N PRO A 41 -2.24 1.57 18.22
CA PRO A 41 -3.21 2.43 18.90
C PRO A 41 -2.89 3.93 18.80
N LYS A 42 -1.61 4.31 18.86
CA LYS A 42 -1.17 5.73 18.75
C LYS A 42 -1.24 6.24 17.32
N LEU A 43 -1.00 5.34 16.36
CA LEU A 43 -1.02 5.65 14.94
C LEU A 43 -2.46 5.66 14.36
N GLY A 44 -3.41 5.04 15.05
CA GLY A 44 -4.77 4.85 14.53
C GLY A 44 -4.83 3.87 13.35
N ILE A 45 -3.93 2.88 13.34
CA ILE A 45 -3.81 1.87 12.28
C ILE A 45 -4.23 0.51 12.87
N PRO A 46 -5.04 -0.31 12.18
CA PRO A 46 -5.28 -1.70 12.59
C PRO A 46 -3.95 -2.45 12.74
N VAL A 47 -3.84 -3.30 13.76
CA VAL A 47 -2.59 -4.05 14.04
C VAL A 47 -2.17 -4.87 12.81
N THR A 48 -3.10 -5.64 12.22
CA THR A 48 -2.84 -6.43 11.02
C THR A 48 -2.36 -5.59 9.83
N ALA A 49 -2.94 -4.40 9.62
CA ALA A 49 -2.52 -3.51 8.54
C ALA A 49 -1.09 -3.00 8.75
N LEU A 50 -0.73 -2.65 10.00
CA LEU A 50 0.62 -2.19 10.32
C LEU A 50 1.66 -3.31 10.18
N GLU A 51 1.32 -4.54 10.56
CA GLU A 51 2.14 -5.73 10.30
C GLU A 51 2.38 -5.91 8.80
N ALA A 52 1.33 -5.81 7.96
CA ALA A 52 1.42 -5.94 6.51
C ALA A 52 2.37 -4.90 5.88
N TYR A 53 2.25 -3.63 6.24
CA TYR A 53 3.13 -2.57 5.70
C TYR A 53 4.58 -2.75 6.13
N ALA A 54 4.81 -3.15 7.39
CA ALA A 54 6.14 -3.38 7.92
C ALA A 54 6.77 -4.63 7.29
N TYR A 55 6.00 -5.69 7.11
CA TYR A 55 6.41 -6.89 6.39
C TYR A 55 6.81 -6.57 4.95
N ALA A 56 5.96 -5.86 4.21
CA ALA A 56 6.24 -5.46 2.84
C ALA A 56 7.52 -4.64 2.70
N ALA A 57 7.77 -3.69 3.62
CA ALA A 57 9.02 -2.94 3.66
C ALA A 57 10.24 -3.83 3.96
N ARG A 58 10.10 -4.82 4.84
CA ARG A 58 11.17 -5.79 5.15
C ARG A 58 11.49 -6.71 3.98
N VAL A 59 10.47 -7.23 3.30
CA VAL A 59 10.69 -8.01 2.07
C VAL A 59 11.43 -7.14 1.05
N ALA A 60 10.96 -5.91 0.79
CA ALA A 60 11.61 -5.00 -0.15
C ALA A 60 13.07 -4.70 0.21
N GLU A 61 13.42 -4.57 1.50
CA GLU A 61 14.80 -4.39 1.94
C GLU A 61 15.70 -5.59 1.61
N VAL A 62 15.18 -6.81 1.76
CA VAL A 62 15.92 -8.05 1.47
C VAL A 62 16.03 -8.30 -0.03
N VAL A 63 14.91 -8.22 -0.76
CA VAL A 63 14.83 -8.63 -2.17
C VAL A 63 15.24 -7.51 -3.14
N ASN A 64 15.06 -6.25 -2.73
CA ASN A 64 15.42 -5.07 -3.51
C ASN A 64 16.07 -3.98 -2.63
N PRO A 65 17.28 -4.22 -2.10
CA PRO A 65 17.92 -3.35 -1.10
C PRO A 65 18.19 -1.92 -1.58
N LYS A 66 18.16 -1.67 -2.90
CA LYS A 66 18.31 -0.33 -3.49
C LYS A 66 17.00 0.47 -3.50
N CYS A 67 15.85 -0.18 -3.33
CA CYS A 67 14.55 0.47 -3.31
C CYS A 67 14.38 1.45 -2.15
N LYS A 68 14.81 1.05 -0.94
CA LYS A 68 14.70 1.88 0.27
C LYS A 68 13.29 2.38 0.57
N ILE A 69 12.24 1.67 0.16
CA ILE A 69 10.87 1.94 0.59
C ILE A 69 10.75 1.73 2.11
N THR A 70 9.93 2.55 2.76
CA THR A 70 9.67 2.51 4.20
C THR A 70 8.22 2.14 4.47
N TRP A 71 7.95 1.50 5.62
CA TRP A 71 6.58 1.14 6.02
C TRP A 71 5.67 2.38 6.14
N THR A 72 6.23 3.54 6.50
CA THR A 72 5.50 4.80 6.59
C THR A 72 4.92 5.25 5.24
N THR A 73 5.63 5.00 4.13
CA THR A 73 5.12 5.30 2.78
C THR A 73 3.92 4.41 2.44
N LEU A 74 4.00 3.11 2.73
CA LEU A 74 2.91 2.16 2.49
C LEU A 74 1.69 2.48 3.36
N ALA A 75 1.91 2.79 4.64
CA ALA A 75 0.85 3.23 5.55
C ALA A 75 0.21 4.54 5.08
N GLY A 76 1.01 5.51 4.62
CA GLY A 76 0.49 6.76 4.06
C GLY A 76 -0.44 6.51 2.85
N ILE A 77 -0.08 5.58 1.97
CA ILE A 77 -0.93 5.17 0.85
C ILE A 77 -2.21 4.51 1.37
N GLY A 78 -2.10 3.47 2.22
CA GLY A 78 -3.27 2.76 2.75
C GLY A 78 -4.25 3.66 3.50
N MET A 79 -3.77 4.71 4.17
CA MET A 79 -4.63 5.72 4.78
C MET A 79 -5.43 6.50 3.73
N VAL A 80 -4.76 7.02 2.71
CA VAL A 80 -5.38 7.83 1.65
C VAL A 80 -6.35 6.99 0.80
N GLU A 81 -6.00 5.73 0.53
CA GLU A 81 -6.79 4.84 -0.32
C GLU A 81 -8.04 4.28 0.39
N SER A 82 -7.89 3.84 1.65
CA SER A 82 -8.95 3.03 2.29
C SER A 82 -9.03 3.16 3.81
N HIS A 83 -8.39 4.16 4.41
CA HIS A 83 -8.29 4.26 5.87
C HIS A 83 -7.75 2.95 6.47
N HIS A 84 -6.70 2.38 5.86
CA HIS A 84 -6.08 1.11 6.26
C HIS A 84 -7.02 -0.09 6.21
N GLY A 85 -7.83 -0.18 5.15
CA GLY A 85 -8.79 -1.28 4.98
C GLY A 85 -10.06 -1.13 5.83
N THR A 86 -10.34 0.05 6.37
CA THR A 86 -11.53 0.28 7.23
C THR A 86 -12.61 1.16 6.61
N TYR A 87 -12.41 1.58 5.36
CA TYR A 87 -13.35 2.44 4.66
C TYR A 87 -14.74 1.80 4.50
N ARG A 88 -15.79 2.59 4.69
CA ARG A 88 -17.22 2.19 4.56
C ARG A 88 -17.63 0.99 5.43
N GLY A 89 -17.01 0.85 6.60
CA GLY A 89 -17.35 -0.20 7.56
C GLY A 89 -16.68 -1.54 7.26
N ALA A 90 -15.71 -1.56 6.33
CA ALA A 90 -14.80 -2.68 6.18
C ALA A 90 -13.96 -2.88 7.45
N MET A 91 -13.53 -4.10 7.68
CA MET A 91 -12.63 -4.48 8.76
C MET A 91 -11.54 -5.39 8.22
N VAL A 92 -10.34 -5.23 8.78
CA VAL A 92 -9.20 -6.10 8.50
C VAL A 92 -9.20 -7.23 9.53
N ALA A 93 -9.35 -8.47 9.07
CA ALA A 93 -9.28 -9.67 9.91
C ALA A 93 -7.83 -9.99 10.29
N THR A 94 -7.62 -10.99 11.14
CA THR A 94 -6.27 -11.38 11.62
C THR A 94 -5.44 -12.09 10.55
N ASP A 95 -6.09 -12.67 9.54
CA ASP A 95 -5.45 -13.32 8.38
C ASP A 95 -5.18 -12.34 7.22
N GLY A 96 -5.44 -11.04 7.43
CA GLY A 96 -5.26 -9.98 6.43
C GLY A 96 -6.48 -9.69 5.57
N ASN A 97 -7.52 -10.53 5.62
CA ASN A 97 -8.70 -10.37 4.75
C ASN A 97 -9.51 -9.12 5.11
N VAL A 98 -9.87 -8.32 4.12
CA VAL A 98 -10.69 -7.11 4.28
C VAL A 98 -12.13 -7.37 3.89
N THR A 99 -13.06 -7.22 4.85
CA THR A 99 -14.49 -7.51 4.62
C THR A 99 -15.43 -6.42 5.16
N PRO A 100 -16.50 -6.05 4.41
CA PRO A 100 -16.73 -6.40 3.01
C PRO A 100 -15.63 -5.84 2.08
N PRO A 101 -15.45 -6.40 0.86
CA PRO A 101 -14.48 -5.92 -0.10
C PRO A 101 -14.62 -4.41 -0.37
N ILE A 102 -13.49 -3.72 -0.53
CA ILE A 102 -13.47 -2.29 -0.83
C ILE A 102 -13.38 -2.14 -2.35
N ARG A 103 -14.43 -1.59 -2.96
CA ARG A 103 -14.44 -1.23 -4.39
C ARG A 103 -14.51 0.28 -4.52
N GLY A 104 -13.50 0.84 -5.17
CA GLY A 104 -13.35 2.26 -5.45
C GLY A 104 -14.33 2.76 -6.51
N MET A 105 -14.09 3.99 -6.96
CA MET A 105 -14.87 4.58 -8.04
C MET A 105 -14.64 3.84 -9.37
N ARG A 106 -15.68 3.78 -10.21
CA ARG A 106 -15.53 3.39 -11.62
C ARG A 106 -14.58 4.36 -12.31
N LEU A 107 -13.64 3.82 -13.07
CA LEU A 107 -12.68 4.57 -13.87
C LEU A 107 -13.31 4.95 -15.21
N ASP A 108 -14.28 5.87 -15.19
CA ASP A 108 -15.06 6.29 -16.35
C ASP A 108 -14.55 7.58 -17.01
N GLY A 109 -13.52 8.22 -16.45
CA GLY A 109 -13.00 9.52 -16.87
C GLY A 109 -13.66 10.71 -16.19
N SER A 110 -14.60 10.48 -15.26
CA SER A 110 -15.23 11.53 -14.47
C SER A 110 -14.41 11.89 -13.22
N ALA A 111 -14.69 13.05 -12.63
CA ALA A 111 -13.99 13.56 -11.44
C ALA A 111 -12.45 13.60 -11.55
N GLY A 112 -11.91 13.61 -12.77
CA GLY A 112 -10.47 13.66 -13.04
C GLY A 112 -9.74 12.32 -12.93
N ASN A 113 -10.46 11.20 -12.83
CA ASN A 113 -9.83 9.87 -12.90
C ASN A 113 -9.53 9.47 -14.35
N LEU A 114 -8.77 8.37 -14.51
CA LEU A 114 -8.56 7.77 -15.83
C LEU A 114 -9.85 7.09 -16.30
N ARG A 115 -10.08 7.07 -17.61
CA ARG A 115 -11.09 6.20 -18.22
C ARG A 115 -10.45 4.87 -18.61
N LEU A 116 -10.78 3.79 -17.90
CA LEU A 116 -10.31 2.44 -18.18
C LEU A 116 -11.51 1.52 -18.49
N THR A 117 -11.49 0.91 -19.66
CA THR A 117 -12.43 -0.16 -20.03
C THR A 117 -12.06 -1.44 -19.29
N ASP A 118 -13.05 -2.29 -19.03
CA ASP A 118 -12.85 -3.62 -18.46
C ASP A 118 -11.66 -4.37 -19.08
N THR A 119 -10.81 -4.96 -18.23
CA THR A 119 -9.62 -5.71 -18.64
C THR A 119 -9.65 -7.19 -18.28
N ASP A 120 -10.63 -7.65 -17.50
CA ASP A 120 -10.68 -9.02 -16.98
C ASP A 120 -12.08 -9.67 -17.04
N GLY A 121 -13.08 -9.02 -17.61
CA GLY A 121 -14.46 -9.52 -17.68
C GLY A 121 -15.24 -9.33 -16.37
N GLY A 122 -14.76 -8.49 -15.45
CA GLY A 122 -15.29 -8.30 -14.10
C GLY A 122 -14.85 -9.38 -13.12
N GLU A 123 -13.78 -10.12 -13.40
CA GLU A 123 -13.32 -11.24 -12.58
C GLU A 123 -12.79 -10.76 -11.22
N LEU A 124 -11.98 -9.70 -11.18
CA LEU A 124 -11.36 -9.23 -9.94
C LEU A 124 -12.19 -8.17 -9.22
N ASP A 125 -12.79 -7.24 -9.98
CA ASP A 125 -13.46 -6.07 -9.40
C ASP A 125 -15.00 -6.14 -9.41
N GLY A 126 -15.57 -7.13 -10.09
CA GLY A 126 -17.00 -7.34 -10.24
C GLY A 126 -17.69 -6.46 -11.28
N ASP A 127 -16.95 -5.79 -12.16
CA ASP A 127 -17.47 -4.84 -13.14
C ASP A 127 -17.08 -5.19 -14.59
N SER A 128 -18.01 -5.77 -15.33
CA SER A 128 -17.77 -6.19 -16.72
C SER A 128 -17.82 -5.07 -17.76
N GLU A 129 -17.86 -3.80 -17.35
CA GLU A 129 -17.91 -2.65 -18.27
C GLU A 129 -16.68 -1.73 -18.14
N LEU A 130 -16.29 -1.44 -16.90
CA LEU A 130 -15.22 -0.50 -16.56
C LEU A 130 -14.48 -0.99 -15.32
N ASP A 131 -13.15 -0.93 -15.37
CA ASP A 131 -12.32 -1.28 -14.23
C ASP A 131 -12.57 -0.32 -13.04
N ARG A 132 -12.42 -0.88 -11.84
CA ARG A 132 -12.48 -0.21 -10.54
C ARG A 132 -11.21 -0.47 -9.77
N ALA A 133 -10.88 0.46 -8.88
CA ALA A 133 -9.88 0.22 -7.86
C ALA A 133 -10.38 -0.81 -6.83
N MET A 134 -9.50 -1.71 -6.41
CA MET A 134 -9.81 -2.89 -5.59
C MET A 134 -9.02 -2.91 -4.30
N GLY A 135 -9.66 -3.36 -3.23
CA GLY A 135 -9.01 -3.70 -1.97
C GLY A 135 -8.47 -2.52 -1.17
N PRO A 136 -7.76 -2.79 -0.07
CA PRO A 136 -7.26 -1.76 0.84
C PRO A 136 -6.20 -0.84 0.21
N MET A 137 -5.53 -1.27 -0.86
CA MET A 137 -4.52 -0.46 -1.56
C MET A 137 -5.00 0.06 -2.92
N GLN A 138 -6.29 -0.14 -3.26
CA GLN A 138 -6.96 0.44 -4.43
C GLN A 138 -6.25 0.15 -5.77
N PHE A 139 -5.77 -1.09 -5.95
CA PHE A 139 -5.19 -1.54 -7.22
C PHE A 139 -6.24 -1.61 -8.32
N ILE A 140 -5.85 -1.27 -9.55
CA ILE A 140 -6.65 -1.58 -10.74
C ILE A 140 -6.28 -2.97 -11.29
N PRO A 141 -7.21 -3.70 -11.94
CA PRO A 141 -6.98 -5.06 -12.43
C PRO A 141 -5.71 -5.26 -13.26
N GLU A 142 -5.42 -4.37 -14.22
CA GLU A 142 -4.20 -4.48 -15.03
C GLU A 142 -2.91 -4.40 -14.20
N THR A 143 -2.88 -3.52 -13.20
CA THR A 143 -1.70 -3.41 -12.31
C THR A 143 -1.63 -4.64 -11.40
N TRP A 144 -2.77 -5.09 -10.87
CA TRP A 144 -2.82 -6.28 -10.02
C TRP A 144 -2.29 -7.51 -10.74
N ARG A 145 -2.68 -7.72 -12.00
CA ARG A 145 -2.19 -8.82 -12.83
C ARG A 145 -0.66 -8.85 -12.97
N LEU A 146 0.00 -7.69 -12.92
CA LEU A 146 1.45 -7.55 -13.13
C LEU A 146 2.26 -7.59 -11.83
N TYR A 147 1.67 -7.16 -10.71
CA TYR A 147 2.39 -6.95 -9.44
C TYR A 147 1.79 -7.68 -8.25
N GLY A 148 0.61 -8.29 -8.40
CA GLY A 148 -0.06 -9.08 -7.38
C GLY A 148 0.82 -10.24 -6.92
N VAL A 149 0.94 -10.39 -5.60
CA VAL A 149 1.68 -11.48 -4.95
C VAL A 149 0.93 -11.97 -3.72
N ASP A 150 1.02 -13.27 -3.47
CA ASP A 150 0.61 -13.90 -2.22
C ASP A 150 1.66 -13.58 -1.14
N ALA A 151 1.25 -12.89 -0.10
CA ALA A 151 2.10 -12.41 0.99
C ALA A 151 1.73 -13.00 2.35
N ASN A 152 0.55 -13.61 2.49
CA ASN A 152 0.13 -14.33 3.69
C ASN A 152 0.38 -15.86 3.59
N ASN A 153 0.87 -16.34 2.44
CA ASN A 153 1.20 -17.72 2.10
C ASN A 153 0.00 -18.69 2.16
N ASP A 154 -1.20 -18.23 1.80
CA ASP A 154 -2.39 -19.08 1.74
C ASP A 154 -2.62 -19.74 0.36
N GLY A 155 -1.79 -19.40 -0.62
CA GLY A 155 -1.85 -19.91 -1.99
C GLY A 155 -2.79 -19.13 -2.91
N VAL A 156 -3.37 -18.03 -2.44
CA VAL A 156 -4.25 -17.14 -3.19
C VAL A 156 -3.57 -15.77 -3.32
N VAL A 157 -3.70 -15.15 -4.50
CA VAL A 157 -3.25 -13.77 -4.74
C VAL A 157 -4.49 -12.89 -4.76
N ASP A 158 -4.85 -12.31 -3.61
CA ASP A 158 -6.12 -11.63 -3.38
C ASP A 158 -5.95 -10.11 -3.20
N PRO A 159 -6.49 -9.26 -4.09
CA PRO A 159 -6.41 -7.81 -3.91
C PRO A 159 -7.15 -7.32 -2.65
N ASP A 160 -8.10 -8.09 -2.12
CA ASP A 160 -8.84 -7.79 -0.89
C ASP A 160 -8.14 -8.30 0.38
N ASN A 161 -6.97 -8.93 0.27
CA ASN A 161 -6.08 -9.21 1.40
C ASN A 161 -5.05 -8.09 1.58
N ILE A 162 -4.91 -7.55 2.79
CA ILE A 162 -4.03 -6.40 3.04
C ILE A 162 -2.55 -6.74 2.98
N ASP A 163 -2.15 -7.99 3.27
CA ASP A 163 -0.76 -8.42 3.17
C ASP A 163 -0.34 -8.47 1.70
N ASP A 164 -1.14 -9.12 0.86
CA ASP A 164 -0.95 -9.23 -0.58
C ASP A 164 -0.91 -7.84 -1.21
N ALA A 165 -1.90 -7.00 -0.87
CA ALA A 165 -2.01 -5.65 -1.38
C ALA A 165 -0.80 -4.79 -0.96
N ALA A 166 -0.34 -4.87 0.29
CA ALA A 166 0.81 -4.10 0.78
C ALA A 166 2.11 -4.51 0.10
N LEU A 167 2.37 -5.82 -0.05
CA LEU A 167 3.59 -6.31 -0.68
C LEU A 167 3.60 -6.03 -2.18
N SER A 168 2.46 -6.19 -2.85
CA SER A 168 2.27 -5.82 -4.26
C SER A 168 2.53 -4.33 -4.47
N ALA A 169 2.04 -3.46 -3.58
CA ALA A 169 2.30 -2.02 -3.62
C ALA A 169 3.79 -1.71 -3.44
N ALA A 170 4.48 -2.38 -2.51
CA ALA A 170 5.91 -2.21 -2.35
C ALA A 170 6.68 -2.60 -3.63
N GLY A 171 6.35 -3.74 -4.24
CA GLY A 171 6.93 -4.18 -5.51
C GLY A 171 6.72 -3.17 -6.63
N TYR A 172 5.49 -2.68 -6.81
CA TYR A 172 5.15 -1.67 -7.81
C TYR A 172 5.91 -0.36 -7.60
N LEU A 173 5.87 0.19 -6.39
CA LEU A 173 6.56 1.44 -6.05
C LEU A 173 8.07 1.32 -6.24
N CYS A 174 8.68 0.21 -5.79
CA CYS A 174 10.09 -0.06 -6.00
C CYS A 174 10.46 -0.14 -7.48
N TRP A 175 9.62 -0.77 -8.30
CA TRP A 175 9.84 -0.84 -9.73
C TRP A 175 9.78 0.54 -10.40
N ARG A 176 8.82 1.38 -10.01
CA ARG A 176 8.60 2.71 -10.62
C ARG A 176 9.60 3.75 -10.14
N GLY A 177 9.85 3.83 -8.83
CA GLY A 177 10.71 4.85 -8.23
C GLY A 177 12.19 4.50 -8.20
N LYS A 178 12.54 3.21 -8.28
CA LYS A 178 13.89 2.64 -8.16
C LYS A 178 14.57 2.89 -6.81
N ASP A 179 14.77 4.13 -6.39
CA ASP A 179 15.33 4.53 -5.10
C ASP A 179 14.42 5.57 -4.43
N LEU A 180 13.59 5.09 -3.50
CA LEU A 180 12.60 5.88 -2.77
C LEU A 180 13.21 6.67 -1.61
N SER A 181 14.52 6.51 -1.34
CA SER A 181 15.24 7.42 -0.44
C SER A 181 15.57 8.76 -1.11
N THR A 182 15.41 8.86 -2.43
CA THR A 182 15.61 10.11 -3.16
C THR A 182 14.27 10.84 -3.36
N PRO A 183 14.25 12.19 -3.32
CA PRO A 183 13.03 12.94 -3.57
C PRO A 183 12.42 12.65 -4.96
N ARG A 184 13.28 12.46 -5.96
CA ARG A 184 12.85 12.15 -7.33
C ARG A 184 12.25 10.74 -7.43
N GLY A 185 12.92 9.72 -6.90
CA GLY A 185 12.43 8.35 -6.98
C GLY A 185 11.13 8.16 -6.21
N TRP A 186 10.99 8.79 -5.04
CA TRP A 186 9.75 8.80 -4.29
C TRP A 186 8.61 9.45 -5.08
N MET A 187 8.82 10.66 -5.63
CA MET A 187 7.79 11.32 -6.45
C MET A 187 7.43 10.55 -7.73
N GLU A 188 8.41 9.91 -8.37
CA GLU A 188 8.18 9.05 -9.54
C GLU A 188 7.32 7.83 -9.18
N ALA A 189 7.57 7.20 -8.02
CA ALA A 189 6.76 6.10 -7.52
C ALA A 189 5.31 6.53 -7.24
N LEU A 190 5.12 7.63 -6.50
CA LEU A 190 3.78 8.08 -6.11
C LEU A 190 2.95 8.59 -7.28
N ARG A 191 3.58 9.27 -8.25
CA ARG A 191 2.89 9.68 -9.49
C ARG A 191 2.52 8.49 -10.38
N ALA A 192 3.26 7.39 -10.29
CA ALA A 192 2.88 6.15 -10.96
C ALA A 192 1.73 5.43 -10.26
N TYR A 193 1.61 5.58 -8.94
CA TYR A 193 0.48 5.09 -8.15
C TYR A 193 -0.79 5.91 -8.46
N ASN A 194 -0.68 7.23 -8.39
CA ASN A 194 -1.73 8.18 -8.75
C ASN A 194 -1.08 9.47 -9.26
N TYR A 195 -1.39 9.88 -10.50
CA TYR A 195 -0.78 11.05 -11.14
C TYR A 195 -1.38 12.38 -10.61
N SER A 196 -1.21 12.63 -9.31
CA SER A 196 -1.78 13.75 -8.58
C SER A 196 -0.78 14.27 -7.53
N ASP A 197 -0.33 15.51 -7.70
CA ASP A 197 0.53 16.17 -6.72
C ASP A 197 -0.16 16.37 -5.35
N PRO A 198 -1.47 16.70 -5.27
CA PRO A 198 -2.21 16.66 -4.00
C PRO A 198 -2.15 15.28 -3.32
N TYR A 199 -2.32 14.20 -4.07
CA TYR A 199 -2.22 12.84 -3.54
C TYR A 199 -0.84 12.57 -2.93
N ALA A 200 0.23 12.86 -3.67
CA ALA A 200 1.60 12.66 -3.20
C ALA A 200 1.89 13.47 -1.92
N ARG A 201 1.34 14.68 -1.79
CA ARG A 201 1.45 15.48 -0.55
C ARG A 201 0.68 14.85 0.62
N SER A 202 -0.55 14.40 0.40
CA SER A 202 -1.34 13.73 1.43
C SER A 202 -0.65 12.45 1.95
N VAL A 203 -0.11 11.63 1.05
CA VAL A 203 0.65 10.43 1.44
C VAL A 203 1.89 10.81 2.25
N ARG A 204 2.66 11.82 1.81
CA ARG A 204 3.83 12.33 2.55
C ARG A 204 3.44 12.80 3.95
N ASP A 205 2.34 13.52 4.09
CA ASP A 205 1.91 14.09 5.38
C ASP A 205 1.51 12.99 6.37
N TRP A 206 0.72 12.01 5.92
CA TRP A 206 0.41 10.83 6.73
C TRP A 206 1.65 10.01 7.09
N ALA A 207 2.52 9.75 6.11
CA ALA A 207 3.78 9.03 6.35
C ALA A 207 4.67 9.74 7.38
N THR A 208 4.72 11.07 7.33
CA THR A 208 5.48 11.89 8.28
C THR A 208 4.87 11.85 9.68
N ALA A 209 3.53 11.95 9.79
CA ALA A 209 2.84 11.81 11.07
C ALA A 209 3.12 10.44 11.70
N TYR A 210 2.99 9.36 10.91
CA TYR A 210 3.26 8.02 11.39
C TYR A 210 4.72 7.82 11.80
N ALA A 211 5.66 8.40 11.07
CA ALA A 211 7.07 8.39 11.43
C ALA A 211 7.35 9.08 12.77
N ASN A 212 6.53 10.08 13.14
CA ASN A 212 6.60 10.80 14.41
C ASN A 212 5.75 10.15 15.53
N GLY A 213 5.16 8.98 15.27
CA GLY A 213 4.44 8.19 16.27
C GLY A 213 2.99 8.59 16.50
N HIS A 214 2.35 9.31 15.56
CA HIS A 214 0.94 9.71 15.67
C HIS A 214 0.20 9.69 14.32
N GLY A 215 -1.13 9.71 14.34
CA GLY A 215 -1.95 10.03 13.15
C GLY A 215 -1.99 11.55 12.88
N LEU A 216 -2.42 11.94 11.66
CA LEU A 216 -2.62 13.34 11.28
C LEU A 216 -3.93 13.92 11.86
#